data_AF-A0A255R240-F1
#
_entry.id   AF-A0A255R240-F1
#
_cell.length_a   1.000
_cell.length_b   1.000
_cell.length_c   1.000
_cell.angle_alpha   90.00
_cell.angle_beta   90.00
_cell.angle_gamma   90.00
#
_symmetry.space_group_name_H-M   'P 1'
#
loop_
_entity.id
_entity.type
_entity.pdbx_description
1 polymer ?
#
loop_
_entity_poly.entity_id
_entity_poly.type
_entity_poly.pdbx_seq_one_letter_code
_entity_poly.pdbx_strand_id
1 'polypeptide(L)'
;MGDVIGDMSGTWQTDDWAIACRSCSLRMTEVAYADLPESFYRVTAGDVELWAFNRGHFEMLLRLLEGDSIEDHPYQWFATYAHGTWLEKSNRTRLAKRMRILLAETET
;
A
#
# COMPACT_ATOMS: atom_id res chain seq x y z
N MET A 1 34.79 -22.93 -11.90
CA MET A 1 34.15 -23.04 -13.22
C MET A 1 32.79 -22.43 -13.05
N GLY A 2 32.61 -21.22 -13.56
CA GLY A 2 31.36 -20.46 -13.45
C GLY A 2 30.66 -20.51 -14.79
N ASP A 3 29.40 -20.91 -14.77
CA ASP A 3 28.51 -20.77 -15.92
C ASP A 3 27.48 -19.70 -15.57
N VAL A 4 27.33 -18.72 -16.46
CA VAL A 4 26.28 -17.70 -16.41
C VAL A 4 25.65 -17.60 -17.80
N ILE A 5 24.34 -17.36 -17.79
CA ILE A 5 23.47 -16.83 -18.86
C ILE A 5 23.16 -17.86 -19.96
N GLY A 6 21.92 -18.25 -20.25
CA GLY A 6 20.64 -17.61 -19.99
C GLY A 6 19.82 -17.82 -21.26
N ASP A 7 18.89 -18.76 -21.24
CA ASP A 7 17.85 -18.88 -22.26
C ASP A 7 16.58 -18.28 -21.66
N MET A 8 16.38 -16.99 -21.88
CA MET A 8 15.10 -16.30 -21.64
C MET A 8 14.26 -16.32 -22.91
N SER A 9 14.13 -17.46 -23.58
CA SER A 9 13.08 -17.64 -24.58
C SER A 9 11.72 -17.51 -23.88
N GLY A 10 10.88 -16.63 -24.43
CA GLY A 10 9.64 -16.16 -23.82
C GLY A 10 8.54 -17.22 -23.72
N THR A 11 8.71 -18.14 -22.78
CA THR A 11 7.66 -19.07 -22.30
C THR A 11 7.33 -18.78 -20.84
N TRP A 12 7.33 -17.51 -20.43
CA TRP A 12 6.72 -17.13 -19.17
C TRP A 12 5.21 -17.23 -19.34
N GLN A 13 4.65 -18.42 -19.05
CA GLN A 13 3.21 -18.54 -18.87
C GLN A 13 2.85 -17.75 -17.63
N THR A 14 2.13 -16.64 -17.83
CA THR A 14 1.68 -15.79 -16.73
C THR A 14 0.70 -16.51 -15.79
N ASP A 15 0.20 -17.65 -16.24
CA ASP A 15 -0.89 -18.39 -15.63
C ASP A 15 -0.35 -19.40 -14.58
N ASP A 16 0.97 -19.63 -14.58
CA ASP A 16 1.65 -20.59 -13.70
C ASP A 16 2.25 -19.97 -12.43
N TRP A 17 2.17 -18.64 -12.26
CA TRP A 17 2.69 -17.99 -11.05
C TRP A 17 1.56 -17.48 -10.15
N ALA A 18 1.36 -18.17 -9.03
CA ALA A 18 0.50 -17.72 -7.94
C ALA A 18 1.35 -17.10 -6.82
N ILE A 19 1.16 -15.80 -6.56
CA ILE A 19 1.72 -15.15 -5.37
C ILE A 19 0.87 -15.57 -4.17
N ALA A 20 1.40 -16.45 -3.33
CA ALA A 20 0.75 -16.88 -2.11
C ALA A 20 1.46 -16.29 -0.88
N CYS A 21 0.75 -15.46 -0.11
CA CYS A 21 1.18 -15.04 1.22
C CYS A 21 1.23 -16.25 2.15
N ARG A 22 2.44 -16.75 2.48
CA ARG A 22 2.60 -17.92 3.37
C ARG A 22 2.30 -17.60 4.84
N SER A 23 2.20 -16.33 5.20
CA SER A 23 1.92 -15.85 6.56
C SER A 23 0.44 -15.49 6.77
N CYS A 24 -0.38 -15.54 5.73
CA CYS A 24 -1.80 -15.20 5.82
C CYS A 24 -2.59 -16.46 6.20
N SER A 25 -3.14 -16.47 7.41
CA SER A 25 -3.98 -17.56 7.94
C SER A 25 -5.30 -17.74 7.16
N LEU A 26 -5.70 -16.73 6.40
CA LEU A 26 -6.90 -16.71 5.56
C LEU A 26 -6.50 -16.86 4.09
N ARG A 27 -6.86 -17.98 3.48
CA ARG A 27 -6.67 -18.26 2.04
C ARG A 27 -7.99 -17.99 1.33
N MET A 28 -8.18 -16.77 0.82
CA MET A 28 -9.30 -16.50 -0.08
C MET A 28 -8.82 -16.73 -1.51
N THR A 29 -9.28 -17.81 -2.12
CA THR A 29 -9.19 -18.04 -3.58
C THR A 29 -10.53 -17.67 -4.20
N GLU A 30 -10.52 -17.16 -5.44
CA GLU A 30 -11.75 -16.80 -6.19
C GLU A 30 -12.56 -15.63 -5.62
N VAL A 31 -11.89 -14.60 -5.09
CA VAL A 31 -12.58 -13.36 -4.67
C VAL A 31 -13.12 -12.65 -5.91
N ALA A 32 -14.45 -12.55 -6.03
CA ALA A 32 -15.06 -11.77 -7.09
C ALA A 32 -14.62 -10.31 -6.96
N TYR A 33 -14.44 -9.60 -8.08
CA TYR A 33 -13.98 -8.20 -8.06
C TYR A 33 -14.87 -7.29 -7.17
N ALA A 34 -16.16 -7.61 -7.05
CA ALA A 34 -17.13 -6.92 -6.18
C ALA A 34 -16.94 -7.20 -4.68
N ASP A 35 -16.27 -8.29 -4.32
CA ASP A 35 -15.95 -8.69 -2.95
C ASP A 35 -14.53 -8.28 -2.52
N LEU A 36 -13.80 -7.59 -3.42
CA LEU A 36 -12.54 -6.95 -3.05
C LEU A 36 -12.82 -5.79 -2.08
N PRO A 37 -12.04 -5.64 -1.01
CA PRO A 37 -12.24 -4.57 -0.04
C PRO A 37 -12.12 -3.18 -0.67
N GLU A 38 -12.78 -2.20 -0.05
CA GLU A 38 -12.99 -0.82 -0.56
C GLU A 38 -11.78 -0.24 -1.30
N SER A 39 -12.04 0.10 -2.55
CA SER A 39 -11.11 0.48 -3.59
C SER A 39 -10.35 1.78 -3.27
N PHE A 40 -9.06 1.62 -2.98
CA PHE A 40 -7.95 2.52 -3.27
C PHE A 40 -8.14 4.04 -3.00
N TYR A 41 -7.37 4.54 -2.03
CA TYR A 41 -7.31 5.94 -1.66
C TYR A 41 -6.15 6.66 -2.36
N ARG A 42 -6.37 7.89 -2.81
CA ARG A 42 -5.32 8.79 -3.33
C ARG A 42 -5.41 10.17 -2.71
N VAL A 43 -4.26 10.70 -2.33
CA VAL A 43 -4.09 12.05 -1.80
C VAL A 43 -3.00 12.75 -2.59
N THR A 44 -3.35 13.88 -3.20
CA THR A 44 -2.38 14.78 -3.82
C THR A 44 -2.22 16.02 -2.95
N ALA A 45 -0.98 16.38 -2.64
CA ALA A 45 -0.63 17.59 -1.91
C ALA A 45 0.56 18.29 -2.56
N GLY A 46 0.28 19.23 -3.46
CA GLY A 46 1.30 19.85 -4.32
C GLY A 46 1.74 18.88 -5.42
N ASP A 47 3.05 18.62 -5.49
CA ASP A 47 3.71 17.71 -6.42
C ASP A 47 3.85 16.27 -5.88
N VAL A 48 3.41 16.04 -4.65
CA VAL A 48 3.49 14.72 -3.99
C VAL A 48 2.14 14.03 -4.02
N GLU A 49 2.14 12.79 -4.50
CA GLU A 49 1.00 11.88 -4.44
C GLU A 49 1.28 10.73 -3.48
N LEU A 50 0.32 10.48 -2.59
CA LEU A 50 0.26 9.33 -1.70
C LEU A 50 -0.94 8.49 -2.08
N TRP A 51 -0.79 7.18 -2.00
CA TRP A 51 -1.88 6.24 -2.26
C TRP A 51 -1.94 5.17 -1.16
N ALA A 52 -3.14 4.64 -0.93
CA ALA A 52 -3.37 3.52 -0.02
C ALA A 52 -4.34 2.51 -0.64
N PHE A 53 -4.26 1.25 -0.21
CA PHE A 53 -5.03 0.16 -0.81
C PHE A 53 -6.50 0.14 -0.37
N ASN A 54 -6.73 0.55 0.87
CA ASN A 54 -8.03 0.62 1.53
C ASN A 54 -7.94 1.60 2.71
N ARG A 55 -9.05 1.76 3.42
CA ARG A 55 -9.17 2.69 4.55
C ARG A 55 -8.17 2.40 5.67
N GLY A 56 -7.98 1.14 6.04
CA GLY A 56 -7.04 0.75 7.10
C GLY A 56 -5.59 1.06 6.75
N HIS A 57 -5.17 0.83 5.51
CA HIS A 57 -3.85 1.27 5.04
C HIS A 57 -3.75 2.80 5.08
N PHE A 58 -4.81 3.50 4.70
CA PHE A 58 -4.84 4.97 4.71
C PHE A 58 -4.69 5.56 6.12
N GLU A 59 -5.40 5.01 7.10
CA GLU A 59 -5.31 5.41 8.51
C GLU A 59 -3.93 5.08 9.11
N MET A 60 -3.32 3.96 8.73
CA MET A 60 -1.94 3.64 9.10
C MET A 60 -0.96 4.69 8.59
N LEU A 61 -1.05 5.04 7.30
CA LEU A 61 -0.20 6.07 6.70
C LEU A 61 -0.42 7.43 7.38
N LEU A 62 -1.65 7.76 7.80
CA LEU A 62 -1.91 8.99 8.54
C LEU A 62 -1.14 9.01 9.87
N ARG A 63 -1.21 7.93 10.67
CA ARG A 63 -0.41 7.81 11.91
C ARG A 63 1.09 7.95 11.65
N LEU A 64 1.59 7.26 10.62
CA LEU A 64 2.99 7.34 10.20
C LEU A 64 3.41 8.78 9.86
N LEU A 65 2.58 9.51 9.11
CA LEU A 65 2.83 10.91 8.74
C LEU A 65 2.66 11.88 9.92
N GLU A 66 1.86 11.54 10.92
CA GLU A 66 1.72 12.32 12.16
C GLU A 66 2.89 12.06 13.12
N GLY A 67 3.57 10.92 12.96
CA GLY A 67 4.70 10.50 13.80
C GLY A 67 4.26 9.67 15.00
N ASP A 68 3.02 9.20 14.97
CA ASP A 68 2.49 8.27 15.94
C ASP A 68 3.05 6.86 15.68
N SER A 69 3.04 6.04 16.73
CA SER A 69 3.42 4.63 16.59
C SER A 69 2.45 3.89 15.68
N ILE A 70 3.01 2.99 14.87
CA ILE A 70 2.26 2.08 14.00
C ILE A 70 2.48 0.61 14.39
N GLU A 71 3.23 0.31 15.45
CA GLU A 71 3.65 -1.06 15.82
C GLU A 71 2.48 -2.00 16.11
N ASP A 72 1.34 -1.45 16.54
CA ASP A 72 0.09 -2.17 16.82
C ASP A 72 -0.86 -2.22 15.61
N HIS A 73 -0.50 -1.58 14.50
CA HIS A 73 -1.40 -1.44 13.36
C HIS A 73 -1.37 -2.69 12.46
N PRO A 74 -2.53 -3.27 12.05
CA PRO A 74 -2.56 -4.44 11.16
C PRO A 74 -1.83 -4.25 9.81
N TYR A 75 -1.67 -2.99 9.40
CA TYR A 75 -1.02 -2.56 8.16
C TYR A 75 0.42 -2.07 8.35
N GLN A 76 1.01 -2.19 9.54
CA GLN A 76 2.33 -1.62 9.86
C GLN A 76 3.44 -2.01 8.88
N TRP A 77 3.38 -3.23 8.34
CA TRP A 77 4.36 -3.77 7.41
C TRP A 77 4.42 -2.96 6.09
N PHE A 78 3.32 -2.30 5.73
CA PHE A 78 3.28 -1.42 4.55
C PHE A 78 4.11 -0.15 4.70
N ALA A 79 4.51 0.22 5.91
CA ALA A 79 5.37 1.39 6.13
C ALA A 79 6.73 1.25 5.40
N THR A 80 7.18 0.03 5.12
CA THR A 80 8.38 -0.23 4.30
C THR A 80 8.26 0.27 2.86
N TYR A 81 7.03 0.45 2.37
CA TYR A 81 6.73 0.99 1.04
C TYR A 81 6.38 2.48 1.08
N ALA A 82 6.43 3.12 2.25
CA ALA A 82 6.21 4.55 2.35
C ALA A 82 7.33 5.29 1.59
N HIS A 83 6.94 6.09 0.61
CA HIS A 83 7.92 6.82 -0.20
C HIS A 83 8.63 7.86 0.67
N GLY A 84 9.96 7.95 0.58
CA GLY A 84 10.75 8.85 1.43
C GLY A 84 10.31 10.32 1.33
N THR A 85 9.86 10.76 0.14
CA THR A 85 9.33 12.11 -0.06
C THR A 85 8.06 12.37 0.76
N TRP A 86 7.26 11.35 1.08
CA TRP A 86 6.09 11.54 1.95
C TRP A 86 6.50 11.93 3.36
N LEU A 87 7.64 11.40 3.83
CA LEU A 87 8.14 11.56 5.20
C LEU A 87 8.92 12.86 5.43
N GLU A 88 9.23 13.61 4.38
CA GLU A 88 9.81 14.95 4.48
C GLU A 88 8.89 15.88 5.28
N LYS A 89 9.45 16.72 6.15
CA LYS A 89 8.70 17.52 7.13
C LYS A 89 7.57 18.36 6.51
N SER A 90 7.85 19.01 5.39
CA SER A 90 6.87 19.80 4.62
C SER A 90 5.78 18.93 3.99
N ASN A 91 6.13 17.75 3.49
CA ASN A 91 5.22 16.88 2.74
C ASN A 91 4.30 16.13 3.68
N ARG A 92 4.84 15.54 4.75
CA ARG A 92 4.04 14.80 5.75
C ARG A 92 2.94 15.66 6.36
N THR A 93 3.24 16.93 6.65
CA THR A 93 2.25 17.87 7.22
C THR A 93 1.13 18.17 6.23
N ARG A 94 1.48 18.42 4.96
CA ARG A 94 0.51 18.73 3.89
C ARG A 94 -0.36 17.51 3.56
N LEU A 95 0.25 16.33 3.44
CA LEU A 95 -0.42 15.07 3.17
C LEU A 95 -1.37 14.71 4.32
N ALA A 96 -0.89 14.70 5.58
CA ALA A 96 -1.73 14.39 6.75
C ALA A 96 -2.95 15.31 6.84
N LYS A 97 -2.78 16.62 6.60
CA LYS A 97 -3.91 17.56 6.56
C LYS A 97 -4.94 17.17 5.49
N ARG A 98 -4.50 16.81 4.28
CA ARG A 98 -5.41 16.45 3.19
C ARG A 98 -6.07 15.10 3.43
N MET A 99 -5.37 14.15 4.04
CA MET A 99 -5.90 12.84 4.43
C MET A 99 -7.04 12.96 5.44
N ARG A 100 -6.91 13.81 6.47
CA ARG A 100 -7.99 14.06 7.43
C ARG A 100 -9.26 14.63 6.79
N ILE A 101 -9.10 15.52 5.81
CA ILE A 101 -10.24 16.08 5.06
C ILE A 101 -10.96 14.97 4.30
N LEU A 102 -10.21 14.12 3.58
CA LEU A 102 -10.78 13.00 2.82
C LEU A 102 -11.49 11.98 3.74
N LEU A 103 -10.92 11.67 4.91
CA LEU A 103 -11.59 10.78 5.87
C LEU A 103 -12.90 11.39 6.37
N ALA A 104 -12.93 12.67 6.72
CA ALA A 104 -14.15 13.36 7.16
C ALA A 104 -15.22 13.42 6.05
N GLU A 105 -14.82 13.61 4.80
CA GLU A 105 -15.72 13.59 3.63
C GLU A 105 -16.32 12.20 3.36
N THR A 106 -15.63 11.12 3.74
CA THR A 106 -16.07 9.74 3.52
C THR A 106 -17.02 9.24 4.62
N GLU A 107 -17.13 9.96 5.75
CA GLU A 107 -18.00 9.62 6.88
C GLU A 107 -19.39 10.29 6.83
N THR A 108 -19.67 11.09 5.78
CA THR A 108 -20.95 11.80 5.56
C THR A 108 -21.75 11.18 4.42
#